data_AF-A0A3R7GB58-F1
#
_entry.id   AF-A0A3R7GB58-F1
#
_cell.length_a   1.000
_cell.length_b   1.000
_cell.length_c   1.000
_cell.angle_alpha   90.00
_cell.angle_beta   90.00
_cell.angle_gamma   90.00
#
_symmetry.space_group_name_H-M   'P 1'
#
loop_
_entity.id
_entity.type
_entity.pdbx_description
1 polymer ?
#
loop_
_entity_poly.entity_id
_entity_poly.type
_entity_poly.pdbx_seq_one_letter_code
_entity_poly.pdbx_strand_id
1 'polypeptide(L)'
;SSMHYERLESMLNREGVGRPSPSLPAMVYSDKRAATELTQMKFLLKRFSDMYWRTASYNLTRFGISLLLGLVLGMTYFDAEYSSYSGINSGLGVLYLAMVFLEFASFIGILPVAAEGRTVFYRERAAQTYNAFWYFFGSSVVEIPYVLVSALLFIAVFFFMVGFTGAEPFFTMYLALVLHVLLQAYLGEFLVFLTPNLEVAEFVGVQLSLTFFLNMGFCPPAESLPPVNQGIYTITPLTYSFSIVATAIFGDCPSDGDTGNIGCKQMTNVPPTLVDGITVKEYLDTRFLMKHDEILRNFAVLIGIVLFVRVMSLLTMRLKSYQKK
;
A
#
# COMPACT_ATOMS: atom_id res chain seq x y z
N SER A 1 2.53 37.81 41.40
CA SER A 1 3.08 36.57 40.83
C SER A 1 2.59 35.40 41.66
N SER A 2 2.41 34.20 41.10
CA SER A 2 2.00 33.03 41.90
C SER A 2 3.19 32.55 42.75
N MET A 3 2.96 32.11 43.99
CA MET A 3 4.00 31.52 44.86
C MET A 3 4.76 30.38 44.17
N HIS A 4 4.07 29.61 43.31
CA HIS A 4 4.70 28.56 42.51
C HIS A 4 5.63 29.10 41.43
N TYR A 5 5.32 30.26 40.86
CA TYR A 5 6.18 30.92 39.87
C TYR A 5 7.46 31.42 40.52
N GLU A 6 7.38 32.10 41.66
CA GLU A 6 8.56 32.59 42.39
C GLU A 6 9.44 31.43 42.88
N ARG A 7 8.82 30.32 43.32
CA ARG A 7 9.55 29.11 43.69
C ARG A 7 10.25 28.44 42.49
N LEU A 8 9.61 28.40 41.33
CA LEU A 8 10.24 27.89 40.11
C LEU A 8 11.40 28.79 39.67
N GLU A 9 11.20 30.10 39.71
CA GLU A 9 12.19 31.10 39.31
C GLU A 9 13.43 31.08 40.22
N SER A 10 13.22 30.96 41.54
CA SER A 10 14.33 30.76 42.49
C SER A 10 15.07 29.43 42.28
N MET A 11 14.38 28.35 41.92
CA MET A 11 15.02 27.06 41.61
C MET A 11 15.81 27.11 40.31
N LEU A 12 15.30 27.76 39.26
CA LEU A 12 16.02 27.96 38.01
C LEU A 12 17.25 28.87 38.19
N ASN A 13 17.16 29.89 39.06
CA ASN A 13 18.28 30.79 39.33
C ASN A 13 19.39 30.20 40.20
N ARG A 14 19.24 28.96 40.70
CA ARG A 14 20.32 28.27 41.42
C ARG A 14 21.51 27.98 40.50
N GLU A 15 22.70 28.16 41.05
CA GLU A 15 23.95 27.76 40.41
C GLU A 15 23.93 26.26 40.10
N GLY A 16 24.32 25.88 38.89
CA GLY A 16 24.28 24.51 38.39
C GLY A 16 22.97 24.09 37.71
N VAL A 17 21.90 24.89 37.83
CA VAL A 17 20.59 24.59 37.22
C VAL A 17 20.36 25.49 36.01
N GLY A 18 20.15 26.80 36.22
CA GLY A 18 19.97 27.78 35.14
C GLY A 18 21.15 28.74 34.98
N ARG A 19 22.14 28.69 35.88
CA ARG A 19 23.38 29.47 35.81
C ARG A 19 24.60 28.55 35.93
N PRO A 20 25.70 28.81 35.21
CA PRO A 20 26.94 28.05 35.36
C PRO A 20 27.42 28.10 36.82
N SER A 21 27.78 26.94 37.39
CA SER A 21 28.38 26.86 38.72
C SER A 21 29.89 26.62 38.59
N PRO A 22 30.74 27.32 39.35
CA PRO A 22 32.17 27.03 39.42
C PRO A 22 32.49 25.65 40.03
N SER A 23 31.56 25.09 40.81
CA SER A 23 31.75 23.84 41.56
C SER A 23 31.26 22.58 40.83
N LEU A 24 30.49 22.73 39.75
CA LEU A 24 29.95 21.61 38.99
C LEU A 24 30.58 21.57 37.58
N PRO A 25 31.06 20.40 37.13
CA PRO A 25 31.58 20.28 35.77
C PRO A 25 30.46 20.54 34.75
N ALA A 26 30.82 21.17 33.63
CA ALA A 26 29.88 21.36 32.53
C ALA A 26 29.38 20.01 32.02
N MET A 27 28.06 19.88 31.84
CA MET A 27 27.49 18.69 31.22
C MET A 27 27.91 18.64 29.75
N VAL A 28 28.80 17.70 29.42
CA VAL A 28 29.18 17.40 28.03
C VAL A 28 28.39 16.17 27.59
N TYR A 29 27.53 16.35 26.60
CA TYR A 29 26.80 15.24 25.98
C TYR A 29 27.67 14.66 24.86
N SER A 30 28.10 13.41 25.01
CA SER A 30 28.83 12.66 23.98
C SER A 30 27.94 12.37 22.76
N ASP A 31 26.68 12.06 23.04
CA ASP A 31 25.74 11.57 22.05
C ASP A 31 24.62 12.58 21.80
N LYS A 32 24.17 12.60 20.54
CA LYS A 32 23.05 13.44 20.11
C LYS A 32 21.73 13.08 20.81
N ARG A 33 21.60 11.87 21.37
CA ARG A 33 20.39 11.34 22.02
C ARG A 33 20.77 10.52 23.24
N ALA A 34 19.91 10.53 24.27
CA ALA A 34 20.18 9.85 25.53
C ALA A 34 20.02 8.32 25.48
N ALA A 35 19.14 7.79 24.62
CA ALA A 35 18.85 6.36 24.52
C ALA A 35 19.57 5.71 23.34
N THR A 36 19.97 4.44 23.47
CA THR A 36 20.57 3.66 22.37
C THR A 36 19.57 3.44 21.23
N GLU A 37 20.07 3.22 20.01
CA GLU A 37 19.23 3.00 18.82
C GLU A 37 18.31 1.77 18.99
N LEU A 38 18.77 0.70 19.66
CA LEU A 38 17.95 -0.48 19.96
C LEU A 38 16.80 -0.17 20.92
N THR A 39 17.08 0.64 21.95
CA THR A 39 16.04 1.10 22.89
C THR A 39 14.99 1.92 22.15
N GLN A 40 15.42 2.86 21.32
CA GLN A 40 14.51 3.69 20.50
C GLN A 40 13.64 2.81 19.58
N MET A 41 14.23 1.85 18.87
CA MET A 41 13.51 0.89 18.01
C MET A 41 12.44 0.13 18.79
N LYS A 42 12.79 -0.47 19.93
CA LYS A 42 11.87 -1.28 20.74
C LYS A 42 10.67 -0.48 21.23
N PHE A 43 10.90 0.73 21.74
CA PHE A 43 9.83 1.58 22.24
C PHE A 43 8.93 2.11 21.12
N LEU A 44 9.51 2.46 19.97
CA LEU A 44 8.73 2.93 18.83
C LEU A 44 7.90 1.82 18.20
N LEU A 45 8.46 0.62 18.02
CA LEU A 45 7.68 -0.55 17.57
C LEU A 45 6.53 -0.83 18.52
N LYS A 46 6.78 -0.90 19.83
CA LYS A 46 5.73 -1.12 20.82
C LYS A 46 4.65 -0.03 20.75
N ARG A 47 5.06 1.23 20.65
CA ARG A 47 4.12 2.36 20.52
C ARG A 47 3.24 2.21 19.30
N PHE A 48 3.80 1.89 18.14
CA PHE A 48 3.03 1.71 16.91
C PHE A 48 2.10 0.49 17.01
N SER A 49 2.57 -0.64 17.55
CA SER A 49 1.71 -1.81 17.78
C SER A 49 0.55 -1.51 18.71
N ASP A 50 0.81 -0.84 19.85
CA ASP A 50 -0.22 -0.44 20.81
C ASP A 50 -1.21 0.56 20.19
N MET A 51 -0.71 1.50 19.39
CA MET A 51 -1.53 2.50 18.69
C MET A 51 -2.46 1.84 17.66
N TYR A 52 -1.92 0.98 16.79
CA TYR A 52 -2.71 0.31 15.76
C TYR A 52 -3.75 -0.65 16.37
N TRP A 53 -3.38 -1.32 17.46
CA TRP A 53 -4.30 -2.22 18.16
C TRP A 53 -5.44 -1.45 18.86
N ARG A 54 -5.13 -0.31 19.49
CA ARG A 54 -6.13 0.50 20.23
C ARG A 54 -6.97 1.38 19.32
N THR A 55 -6.44 1.82 18.18
CA THR A 55 -7.18 2.59 17.17
C THR A 55 -7.98 1.63 16.29
N ALA A 56 -9.03 1.04 16.89
CA ALA A 56 -9.90 0.09 16.22
C ALA A 56 -10.56 0.69 14.97
N SER A 57 -10.86 1.99 14.95
CA SER A 57 -11.53 2.66 13.82
C SER A 57 -10.81 2.52 12.49
N TYR A 58 -9.47 2.44 12.46
CA TYR A 58 -8.72 2.24 11.22
C TYR A 58 -8.72 0.76 10.81
N ASN A 59 -8.20 -0.12 11.68
CA ASN A 59 -8.00 -1.53 11.35
C ASN A 59 -9.32 -2.33 11.28
N LEU A 60 -10.30 -2.05 12.15
CA LEU A 60 -11.60 -2.72 12.11
C LEU A 60 -12.39 -2.30 10.88
N THR A 61 -12.37 -1.02 10.52
CA THR A 61 -13.00 -0.53 9.28
C THR A 61 -12.35 -1.19 8.07
N ARG A 62 -11.02 -1.31 8.05
CA ARG A 62 -10.30 -2.01 6.98
C ARG A 62 -10.75 -3.47 6.86
N PHE A 63 -10.81 -4.21 7.96
CA PHE A 63 -11.26 -5.60 7.95
C PHE A 63 -12.73 -5.73 7.52
N GLY A 64 -13.60 -4.84 8.00
CA GLY A 64 -15.00 -4.79 7.62
C GLY A 64 -15.18 -4.51 6.13
N ILE A 65 -14.46 -3.52 5.58
CA ILE A 65 -14.48 -3.20 4.15
C ILE A 65 -13.97 -4.38 3.33
N SER A 66 -12.84 -4.99 3.69
CA SER A 66 -12.30 -6.15 2.96
C SER A 66 -13.27 -7.32 2.93
N LEU A 67 -13.90 -7.65 4.06
CA LEU A 67 -14.86 -8.74 4.14
C LEU A 67 -16.14 -8.41 3.36
N LEU A 68 -16.71 -7.21 3.56
CA LEU A 68 -17.93 -6.78 2.88
C LEU A 68 -17.73 -6.68 1.37
N LEU A 69 -16.59 -6.14 0.92
CA LEU A 69 -16.25 -6.07 -0.49
C LEU A 69 -16.11 -7.46 -1.11
N GLY A 70 -15.45 -8.39 -0.41
CA GLY A 70 -15.33 -9.78 -0.84
C GLY A 70 -16.70 -10.45 -0.98
N LEU A 71 -17.62 -10.22 -0.04
CA LEU A 71 -18.98 -10.73 -0.08
C LEU A 71 -19.82 -10.11 -1.21
N VAL A 72 -19.79 -8.79 -1.36
CA VAL A 72 -20.60 -8.08 -2.37
C VAL A 72 -20.15 -8.46 -3.78
N LEU A 73 -18.84 -8.41 -4.05
CA LEU A 73 -18.32 -8.81 -5.36
C LEU A 73 -18.45 -10.33 -5.56
N GLY A 74 -18.21 -11.13 -4.53
CA GLY A 74 -18.39 -12.59 -4.60
C GLY A 74 -19.82 -13.02 -4.89
N MET A 75 -20.83 -12.34 -4.31
CA MET A 75 -22.24 -12.62 -4.60
C MET A 75 -22.63 -12.20 -6.02
N THR A 76 -22.09 -11.09 -6.51
CA THR A 76 -22.42 -10.57 -7.86
C THR A 76 -21.89 -11.49 -8.96
N TYR A 77 -20.76 -12.15 -8.71
CA TYR A 77 -20.09 -13.05 -9.66
C TYR A 77 -20.08 -14.50 -9.16
N PHE A 78 -21.13 -14.89 -8.42
CA PHE A 78 -21.21 -16.21 -7.81
C PHE A 78 -21.16 -17.31 -8.87
N ASP A 79 -20.16 -18.19 -8.76
CA ASP A 79 -19.90 -19.31 -9.68
C ASP A 79 -19.96 -18.93 -11.17
N ALA A 80 -19.33 -17.82 -11.51
CA ALA A 80 -19.35 -17.30 -12.88
C ALA A 80 -18.58 -18.20 -13.87
N GLU A 81 -19.10 -18.29 -15.10
CA GLU A 81 -18.50 -19.12 -16.15
C GLU A 81 -17.48 -18.31 -17.00
N TYR A 82 -16.25 -18.82 -17.07
CA TYR A 82 -15.12 -18.19 -17.76
C TYR A 82 -14.77 -18.87 -19.09
N SER A 83 -15.73 -19.00 -20.00
CA SER A 83 -15.58 -19.66 -21.31
C SER A 83 -15.85 -18.72 -22.50
N SER A 84 -16.61 -17.65 -22.30
CA SER A 84 -16.97 -16.69 -23.34
C SER A 84 -16.15 -15.40 -23.25
N TYR A 85 -16.04 -14.67 -24.36
CA TYR A 85 -15.43 -13.34 -24.39
C TYR A 85 -16.03 -12.41 -23.32
N SER A 86 -17.34 -12.43 -23.16
CA SER A 86 -18.03 -11.64 -22.12
C SER A 86 -17.67 -12.11 -20.71
N GLY A 87 -17.62 -13.43 -20.49
CA GLY A 87 -17.25 -14.02 -19.20
C GLY A 87 -15.82 -13.67 -18.77
N ILE A 88 -14.85 -13.76 -19.69
CA ILE A 88 -13.45 -13.39 -19.42
C ILE A 88 -13.32 -11.89 -19.10
N ASN A 89 -13.92 -11.01 -19.90
CA ASN A 89 -13.87 -9.57 -19.61
C ASN A 89 -14.61 -9.20 -18.32
N SER A 90 -15.68 -9.92 -17.99
CA SER A 90 -16.40 -9.77 -16.72
C SER A 90 -15.54 -10.22 -15.52
N GLY A 91 -14.82 -11.34 -15.64
CA GLY A 91 -13.86 -11.82 -14.65
C GLY A 91 -12.69 -10.85 -14.43
N LEU A 92 -12.09 -10.35 -15.50
CA LEU A 92 -11.06 -9.30 -15.42
C LEU A 92 -11.63 -8.00 -14.83
N GLY A 93 -12.87 -7.66 -15.16
CA GLY A 93 -13.56 -6.47 -14.66
C GLY A 93 -13.84 -6.52 -13.17
N VAL A 94 -14.23 -7.67 -12.61
CA VAL A 94 -14.43 -7.80 -11.17
C VAL A 94 -13.09 -7.75 -10.41
N LEU A 95 -12.02 -8.35 -10.97
CA LEU A 95 -10.67 -8.22 -10.40
C LEU A 95 -10.20 -6.77 -10.39
N TYR A 96 -10.40 -6.07 -11.52
CA TYR A 96 -10.09 -4.65 -11.67
C TYR A 96 -10.83 -3.82 -10.62
N LEU A 97 -12.14 -4.00 -10.50
CA LEU A 97 -12.97 -3.27 -9.54
C LEU A 97 -12.56 -3.56 -8.09
N ALA A 98 -12.30 -4.82 -7.76
CA ALA A 98 -11.86 -5.23 -6.42
C ALA A 98 -10.56 -4.54 -6.01
N MET A 99 -9.54 -4.55 -6.88
CA MET A 99 -8.26 -3.91 -6.59
C MET A 99 -8.41 -2.41 -6.38
N VAL A 100 -9.27 -1.76 -7.16
CA VAL A 100 -9.50 -0.31 -7.07
C VAL A 100 -10.18 0.08 -5.76
N PHE A 101 -11.19 -0.67 -5.34
CA PHE A 101 -11.80 -0.44 -4.03
C PHE A 101 -10.83 -0.68 -2.88
N LEU A 102 -10.01 -1.73 -2.95
CA LEU A 102 -8.97 -2.00 -1.95
C LEU A 102 -7.90 -0.90 -1.91
N GLU A 103 -7.51 -0.37 -3.07
CA GLU A 103 -6.63 0.79 -3.20
C GLU A 103 -7.22 1.99 -2.47
N PHE A 104 -8.43 2.43 -2.85
CA PHE A 104 -9.03 3.65 -2.28
C PHE A 104 -9.26 3.51 -0.77
N ALA A 105 -9.73 2.33 -0.33
CA ALA A 105 -9.94 2.07 1.10
C ALA A 105 -8.64 2.16 1.90
N SER A 106 -7.55 1.60 1.38
CA SER A 106 -6.25 1.64 2.04
C SER A 106 -5.62 3.03 2.00
N PHE A 107 -5.69 3.70 0.84
CA PHE A 107 -5.11 5.02 0.63
C PHE A 107 -5.81 6.08 1.50
N ILE A 108 -7.13 6.16 1.45
CA ILE A 108 -7.89 7.16 2.22
C ILE A 108 -7.78 6.86 3.73
N GLY A 109 -7.80 5.59 4.12
CA GLY A 109 -7.78 5.19 5.52
C GLY A 109 -6.51 5.59 6.27
N ILE A 110 -5.34 5.56 5.62
CA ILE A 110 -4.05 5.83 6.27
C ILE A 110 -3.76 7.33 6.45
N LEU A 111 -4.32 8.20 5.59
CA LEU A 111 -4.03 9.64 5.59
C LEU A 111 -4.25 10.32 6.95
N PRO A 112 -5.41 10.19 7.63
CA PRO A 112 -5.62 10.82 8.93
C PRO A 112 -4.68 10.27 10.01
N VAL A 113 -4.45 8.95 10.03
CA VAL A 113 -3.57 8.29 11.00
C VAL A 113 -2.13 8.80 10.86
N ALA A 114 -1.64 8.92 9.62
CA ALA A 114 -0.32 9.47 9.34
C ALA A 114 -0.23 10.97 9.68
N ALA A 115 -1.30 11.74 9.41
CA ALA A 115 -1.31 13.18 9.64
C ALA A 115 -1.28 13.54 11.14
N GLU A 116 -2.04 12.82 11.97
CA GLU A 116 -1.97 12.93 13.42
C GLU A 116 -0.56 12.57 13.93
N GLY A 117 -0.02 11.44 13.47
CA GLY A 117 1.32 10.98 13.83
C GLY A 117 2.44 11.95 13.46
N ARG A 118 2.30 12.68 12.34
CA ARG A 118 3.28 13.65 11.84
C ARG A 118 3.49 14.83 12.80
N THR A 119 2.42 15.31 13.44
CA THR A 119 2.50 16.45 14.38
C THR A 119 3.34 16.09 15.61
N VAL A 120 3.07 14.92 16.18
CA VAL A 120 3.81 14.37 17.32
C VAL A 120 5.26 14.10 16.94
N PHE A 121 5.49 13.52 15.75
CA PHE A 121 6.81 13.26 15.21
C PHE A 121 7.67 14.53 15.11
N TYR A 122 7.14 15.64 14.57
CA TYR A 122 7.93 16.87 14.43
C TYR A 122 8.37 17.43 15.79
N ARG A 123 7.49 17.38 16.80
CA ARG A 123 7.82 17.79 18.17
C ARG A 123 8.90 16.89 18.79
N GLU A 124 8.75 15.58 18.70
CA GLU A 124 9.70 14.60 19.25
C GLU A 124 11.05 14.66 18.53
N ARG A 125 11.04 14.93 17.22
CA ARG A 125 12.25 15.14 16.42
C ARG A 125 12.97 16.43 16.81
N ALA A 126 12.24 17.52 17.08
CA ALA A 126 12.83 18.77 17.55
C ALA A 126 13.51 18.60 18.92
N ALA A 127 12.90 17.82 19.81
CA ALA A 127 13.45 17.47 21.12
C ALA A 127 14.56 16.38 21.09
N GLN A 128 14.94 15.88 19.91
CA GLN A 128 15.91 14.78 19.74
C GLN A 128 15.59 13.52 20.57
N THR A 129 14.31 13.21 20.78
CA THR A 129 13.90 12.06 21.60
C THR A 129 14.33 10.73 20.99
N TYR A 130 14.28 10.62 19.66
CA TYR A 130 14.70 9.43 18.90
C TYR A 130 15.16 9.79 17.48
N ASN A 131 15.76 8.82 16.79
CA ASN A 131 16.14 8.91 15.39
C ASN A 131 14.91 8.78 14.49
N ALA A 132 14.77 9.68 13.51
CA ALA A 132 13.68 9.64 12.53
C ALA A 132 13.58 8.29 11.81
N PHE A 133 14.71 7.59 11.64
CA PHE A 133 14.74 6.24 11.09
C PHE A 133 13.87 5.24 11.87
N TRP A 134 13.92 5.26 13.21
CA TRP A 134 13.16 4.30 14.00
C TRP A 134 11.66 4.59 14.03
N TYR A 135 11.27 5.86 13.86
CA TYR A 135 9.87 6.20 13.64
C TYR A 135 9.37 5.60 12.33
N PHE A 136 10.10 5.87 11.24
CA PHE A 136 9.84 5.30 9.92
C PHE A 136 9.79 3.78 9.96
N PHE A 137 10.74 3.14 10.63
CA PHE A 137 10.80 1.68 10.74
C PHE A 137 9.57 1.14 11.48
N GLY A 138 9.21 1.75 12.61
CA GLY A 138 8.03 1.39 13.39
C GLY A 138 6.73 1.53 12.59
N SER A 139 6.55 2.63 11.86
CA SER A 139 5.36 2.84 11.02
C SER A 139 5.31 1.86 9.85
N SER A 140 6.46 1.52 9.25
CA SER A 140 6.52 0.55 8.15
C SER A 140 6.09 -0.84 8.62
N VAL A 141 6.67 -1.32 9.71
CA VAL A 141 6.54 -2.72 10.15
C VAL A 141 5.16 -2.99 10.72
N VAL A 142 4.55 -2.01 11.41
CA VAL A 142 3.23 -2.21 12.00
C VAL A 142 2.14 -2.42 10.95
N GLU A 143 2.27 -1.84 9.76
CA GLU A 143 1.26 -1.93 8.69
C GLU A 143 1.13 -3.38 8.14
N ILE A 144 2.26 -4.09 8.01
CA ILE A 144 2.36 -5.41 7.39
C ILE A 144 1.38 -6.46 7.96
N PRO A 145 1.35 -6.74 9.28
CA PRO A 145 0.45 -7.76 9.83
C PRO A 145 -1.03 -7.44 9.60
N TYR A 146 -1.44 -6.17 9.64
CA TYR A 146 -2.83 -5.79 9.40
C TYR A 146 -3.21 -5.92 7.91
N VAL A 147 -2.29 -5.59 7.00
CA VAL A 147 -2.53 -5.82 5.56
C VAL A 147 -2.65 -7.30 5.24
N LEU A 148 -1.79 -8.15 5.82
CA LEU A 148 -1.86 -9.60 5.63
C LEU A 148 -3.25 -10.15 6.02
N VAL A 149 -3.75 -9.77 7.20
CA VAL A 149 -5.07 -10.19 7.67
C VAL A 149 -6.19 -9.64 6.79
N SER A 150 -6.13 -8.35 6.43
CA SER A 150 -7.14 -7.69 5.58
C SER A 150 -7.23 -8.33 4.19
N ALA A 151 -6.10 -8.58 3.55
CA ALA A 151 -6.04 -9.25 2.25
C ALA A 151 -6.54 -10.69 2.34
N LEU A 152 -6.22 -11.40 3.44
CA LEU A 152 -6.68 -12.77 3.66
C LEU A 152 -8.20 -12.83 3.81
N LEU A 153 -8.78 -11.91 4.59
CA LEU A 153 -10.24 -11.82 4.76
C LEU A 153 -10.97 -11.58 3.44
N PHE A 154 -10.42 -10.73 2.57
CA PHE A 154 -10.97 -10.50 1.25
C PHE A 154 -10.87 -11.76 0.38
N ILE A 155 -9.66 -12.30 0.18
CA ILE A 155 -9.43 -13.39 -0.77
C ILE A 155 -10.08 -14.70 -0.32
N ALA A 156 -10.12 -14.99 0.98
CA ALA A 156 -10.73 -16.20 1.52
C ALA A 156 -12.24 -16.28 1.27
N VAL A 157 -12.89 -15.15 0.99
CA VAL A 157 -14.30 -15.12 0.58
C VAL A 157 -14.40 -14.99 -0.94
N PHE A 158 -13.78 -13.94 -1.49
CA PHE A 158 -13.91 -13.58 -2.89
C PHE A 158 -13.46 -14.70 -3.83
N PHE A 159 -12.30 -15.31 -3.59
CA PHE A 159 -11.71 -16.30 -4.50
C PHE A 159 -12.62 -17.51 -4.71
N PHE A 160 -13.17 -18.06 -3.63
CA PHE A 160 -14.02 -19.25 -3.70
C PHE A 160 -15.44 -18.92 -4.18
N MET A 161 -16.02 -17.78 -3.80
CA MET A 161 -17.36 -17.40 -4.25
C MET A 161 -17.42 -17.16 -5.76
N VAL A 162 -16.37 -16.60 -6.33
CA VAL A 162 -16.26 -16.26 -7.76
C VAL A 162 -15.90 -17.49 -8.61
N GLY A 163 -15.73 -18.66 -7.99
CA GLY A 163 -15.46 -19.93 -8.68
C GLY A 163 -13.99 -20.15 -9.06
N PHE A 164 -13.06 -19.37 -8.52
CA PHE A 164 -11.63 -19.60 -8.76
C PHE A 164 -11.14 -20.81 -7.97
N THR A 165 -10.19 -21.55 -8.55
CA THR A 165 -9.65 -22.78 -7.98
C THR A 165 -8.12 -22.81 -8.09
N GLY A 166 -7.48 -23.70 -7.31
CA GLY A 166 -6.03 -23.89 -7.31
C GLY A 166 -5.30 -23.13 -6.20
N ALA A 167 -4.31 -23.80 -5.60
CA ALA A 167 -3.51 -23.22 -4.51
C ALA A 167 -2.51 -22.17 -5.01
N GLU A 168 -1.87 -22.40 -6.15
CA GLU A 168 -0.90 -21.46 -6.73
C GLU A 168 -1.56 -20.12 -7.12
N PRO A 169 -2.69 -20.08 -7.86
CA PRO A 169 -3.40 -18.83 -8.14
C PRO A 169 -3.86 -18.11 -6.87
N PHE A 170 -4.32 -18.86 -5.86
CA PHE A 170 -4.74 -18.29 -4.57
C PHE A 170 -3.59 -17.56 -3.87
N PHE A 171 -2.45 -18.22 -3.66
CA PHE A 171 -1.32 -17.59 -2.96
C PHE A 171 -0.65 -16.49 -3.79
N THR A 172 -0.63 -16.63 -5.12
CA THR A 172 -0.11 -15.60 -6.03
C THR A 172 -0.96 -14.33 -5.97
N MET A 173 -2.28 -14.47 -6.07
CA MET A 173 -3.21 -13.37 -5.91
C MET A 173 -3.14 -12.76 -4.50
N TYR A 174 -3.05 -13.59 -3.46
CA TYR A 174 -2.93 -13.11 -2.08
C TYR A 174 -1.68 -12.23 -1.90
N LEU A 175 -0.51 -12.70 -2.33
CA LEU A 175 0.72 -11.92 -2.21
C LEU A 175 0.69 -10.64 -3.05
N ALA A 176 0.13 -10.69 -4.27
CA ALA A 176 -0.04 -9.52 -5.12
C ALA A 176 -0.95 -8.47 -4.46
N LEU A 177 -2.06 -8.89 -3.86
CA LEU A 177 -2.96 -8.01 -3.11
C LEU A 177 -2.29 -7.41 -1.87
N VAL A 178 -1.52 -8.20 -1.12
CA VAL A 178 -0.77 -7.70 0.04
C VAL A 178 0.20 -6.59 -0.38
N LEU A 179 0.99 -6.81 -1.44
CA LEU A 179 1.93 -5.81 -1.94
C LEU A 179 1.22 -4.57 -2.50
N HIS A 180 0.10 -4.77 -3.21
CA HIS A 180 -0.73 -3.69 -3.73
C HIS A 180 -1.28 -2.80 -2.59
N VAL A 181 -1.89 -3.40 -1.57
CA VAL A 181 -2.46 -2.66 -0.44
C VAL A 181 -1.35 -1.98 0.38
N LEU A 182 -0.20 -2.64 0.59
CA LEU A 182 0.96 -2.03 1.24
C LEU A 182 1.49 -0.82 0.47
N LEU A 183 1.61 -0.93 -0.85
CA LEU A 183 2.04 0.17 -1.70
C LEU A 183 1.15 1.40 -1.50
N GLN A 184 -0.17 1.20 -1.48
CA GLN A 184 -1.13 2.29 -1.32
C GLN A 184 -1.11 2.90 0.07
N ALA A 185 -1.00 2.09 1.13
CA ALA A 185 -0.81 2.60 2.49
C ALA A 185 0.48 3.44 2.60
N TYR A 186 1.59 2.97 2.03
CA TYR A 186 2.86 3.68 2.09
C TYR A 186 2.91 4.92 1.20
N LEU A 187 2.19 4.93 0.08
CA LEU A 187 2.00 6.11 -0.76
C LEU A 187 1.21 7.19 0.00
N GLY A 188 0.18 6.81 0.74
CA GLY A 188 -0.56 7.72 1.63
C GLY A 188 0.33 8.33 2.71
N GLU A 189 1.12 7.50 3.40
CA GLU A 189 2.12 8.01 4.37
C GLU A 189 3.11 8.96 3.70
N PHE A 190 3.65 8.60 2.53
CA PHE A 190 4.60 9.43 1.79
C PHE A 190 4.02 10.82 1.52
N LEU A 191 2.80 10.89 0.98
CA LEU A 191 2.16 12.14 0.62
C LEU A 191 1.90 13.02 1.84
N VAL A 192 1.46 12.44 2.96
CA VAL A 192 1.26 13.19 4.21
C VAL A 192 2.56 13.83 4.70
N PHE A 193 3.70 13.15 4.62
CA PHE A 193 4.98 13.75 5.01
C PHE A 193 5.52 14.73 3.95
N LEU A 194 5.13 14.56 2.68
CA LEU A 194 5.58 15.40 1.58
C LEU A 194 4.86 16.76 1.51
N THR A 195 3.56 16.80 1.79
CA THR A 195 2.72 17.99 1.64
C THR A 195 2.58 18.76 2.96
N PRO A 196 2.23 20.07 2.93
CA PRO A 196 2.08 20.85 4.16
C PRO A 196 0.85 20.44 5.00
N ASN A 197 -0.28 20.16 4.34
CA ASN A 197 -1.58 19.93 4.98
C ASN A 197 -2.21 18.62 4.49
N LEU A 198 -3.07 18.02 5.32
CA LEU A 198 -3.80 16.79 5.00
C LEU A 198 -4.65 16.93 3.73
N GLU A 199 -5.39 18.03 3.60
CA GLU A 199 -6.23 18.32 2.43
C GLU A 199 -5.44 18.30 1.10
N VAL A 200 -4.20 18.79 1.12
CA VAL A 200 -3.33 18.76 -0.07
C VAL A 200 -2.82 17.34 -0.34
N ALA A 201 -2.52 16.55 0.70
CA ALA A 201 -2.17 15.14 0.55
C ALA A 201 -3.32 14.34 -0.07
N GLU A 202 -4.54 14.57 0.39
CA GLU A 202 -5.77 13.95 -0.12
C GLU A 202 -6.00 14.30 -1.58
N PHE A 203 -5.98 15.59 -1.93
CA PHE A 203 -6.20 16.04 -3.30
C PHE A 203 -5.16 15.47 -4.28
N VAL A 204 -3.86 15.59 -3.95
CA VAL A 204 -2.77 15.06 -4.79
C VAL A 204 -2.86 13.54 -4.88
N GLY A 205 -3.19 12.89 -3.77
CA GLY A 205 -3.34 11.45 -3.67
C GLY A 205 -4.43 10.90 -4.56
N VAL A 206 -5.64 11.44 -4.45
CA VAL A 206 -6.78 11.03 -5.29
C VAL A 206 -6.49 11.26 -6.76
N GLN A 207 -5.86 12.39 -7.12
CA GLN A 207 -5.49 12.65 -8.51
C GLN A 207 -4.46 11.65 -9.05
N LEU A 208 -3.48 11.27 -8.22
CA LEU A 208 -2.48 10.26 -8.56
C LEU A 208 -3.10 8.87 -8.72
N SER A 209 -3.93 8.45 -7.75
CA SER A 209 -4.68 7.19 -7.81
C SER A 209 -5.59 7.12 -9.04
N LEU A 210 -6.34 8.18 -9.35
CA LEU A 210 -7.16 8.23 -10.58
C LEU A 210 -6.32 8.10 -11.84
N THR A 211 -5.15 8.73 -11.88
CA THR A 211 -4.23 8.63 -13.03
C THR A 211 -3.72 7.20 -13.21
N PHE A 212 -3.33 6.54 -12.12
CA PHE A 212 -2.86 5.15 -12.14
C PHE A 212 -3.98 4.17 -12.48
N PHE A 213 -5.15 4.33 -11.89
CA PHE A 213 -6.34 3.52 -12.18
C PHE A 213 -6.68 3.53 -13.68
N LEU A 214 -6.80 4.72 -14.28
CA LEU A 214 -7.14 4.87 -15.70
C LEU A 214 -6.08 4.28 -16.66
N ASN A 215 -4.84 4.15 -16.19
CA ASN A 215 -3.73 3.62 -16.98
C ASN A 215 -3.26 2.25 -16.47
N MET A 216 -4.08 1.53 -15.70
CA MET A 216 -3.77 0.17 -15.22
C MET A 216 -3.81 -0.89 -16.34
N GLY A 217 -4.39 -0.53 -17.50
CA GLY A 217 -4.34 -1.32 -18.73
C GLY A 217 -5.50 -2.29 -18.96
N PHE A 218 -6.59 -2.19 -18.18
CA PHE A 218 -7.82 -2.94 -18.41
C PHE A 218 -8.91 -2.12 -19.13
N CYS A 219 -9.24 -0.93 -18.60
CA CYS A 219 -10.24 -0.03 -19.17
C CYS A 219 -9.65 1.39 -19.30
N PRO A 220 -9.07 1.74 -20.47
CA PRO A 220 -8.98 0.97 -21.71
C PRO A 220 -7.92 -0.16 -21.67
N PRO A 221 -8.03 -1.18 -22.55
CA PRO A 221 -7.01 -2.22 -22.70
C PRO A 221 -5.64 -1.63 -23.04
N ALA A 222 -4.57 -2.24 -22.53
CA ALA A 222 -3.22 -1.71 -22.67
C ALA A 222 -2.78 -1.51 -24.13
N GLU A 223 -3.22 -2.37 -25.05
CA GLU A 223 -2.90 -2.27 -26.48
C GLU A 223 -3.51 -1.03 -27.15
N SER A 224 -4.67 -0.57 -26.68
CA SER A 224 -5.37 0.58 -27.27
C SER A 224 -4.98 1.91 -26.62
N LEU A 225 -4.04 1.91 -25.67
CA LEU A 225 -3.55 3.14 -25.05
C LEU A 225 -2.78 4.00 -26.07
N PRO A 226 -3.06 5.32 -26.13
CA PRO A 226 -2.27 6.25 -26.92
C PRO A 226 -0.78 6.23 -26.51
N PRO A 227 0.16 6.58 -27.42
CA PRO A 227 1.60 6.49 -27.14
C PRO A 227 2.07 7.23 -25.87
N VAL A 228 1.46 8.37 -25.55
CA VAL A 228 1.77 9.13 -24.32
C VAL A 228 1.36 8.35 -23.07
N ASN A 229 0.19 7.71 -23.10
CA ASN A 229 -0.34 6.92 -22.00
C ASN A 229 0.38 5.59 -21.84
N GLN A 230 1.00 5.04 -22.89
CA GLN A 230 1.84 3.84 -22.78
C GLN A 230 3.04 4.08 -21.84
N GLY A 231 3.65 5.27 -21.86
CA GLY A 231 4.70 5.61 -20.90
C GLY A 231 4.18 5.66 -19.45
N ILE A 232 2.97 6.19 -19.25
CA ILE A 232 2.32 6.23 -17.92
C ILE A 232 1.97 4.82 -17.46
N TYR A 233 1.46 3.96 -18.34
CA TYR A 233 1.15 2.55 -18.07
C TYR A 233 2.38 1.80 -17.55
N THR A 234 3.55 2.02 -18.13
CA THR A 234 4.80 1.38 -17.66
C THR A 234 5.25 1.87 -16.29
N ILE A 235 5.01 3.14 -15.95
CA ILE A 235 5.38 3.70 -14.63
C ILE A 235 4.34 3.36 -13.57
N THR A 236 3.10 3.11 -13.99
CA THR A 236 1.95 2.87 -13.12
C THR A 236 2.16 1.58 -12.31
N PRO A 237 2.27 1.68 -10.97
CA PRO A 237 2.52 0.48 -10.16
C PRO A 237 1.38 -0.53 -10.20
N LEU A 238 0.16 -0.01 -10.35
CA LEU A 238 -1.07 -0.80 -10.36
C LEU A 238 -1.10 -1.81 -11.50
N THR A 239 -0.53 -1.45 -12.66
CA THR A 239 -0.38 -2.30 -13.84
C THR A 239 0.26 -3.63 -13.49
N TYR A 240 1.35 -3.61 -12.72
CA TYR A 240 2.08 -4.83 -12.35
C TYR A 240 1.26 -5.71 -11.41
N SER A 241 0.62 -5.12 -10.41
CA SER A 241 -0.23 -5.86 -9.48
C SER A 241 -1.43 -6.50 -10.18
N PHE A 242 -2.09 -5.76 -11.08
CA PHE A 242 -3.24 -6.26 -11.84
C PHE A 242 -2.82 -7.32 -12.85
N SER A 243 -1.69 -7.13 -13.54
CA SER A 243 -1.13 -8.14 -14.44
C SER A 243 -0.88 -9.46 -13.72
N ILE A 244 -0.27 -9.45 -12.52
CA ILE A 244 -0.04 -10.67 -11.73
C ILE A 244 -1.36 -11.36 -11.41
N VAL A 245 -2.34 -10.62 -10.89
CA VAL A 245 -3.64 -11.17 -10.50
C VAL A 245 -4.40 -11.73 -11.71
N ALA A 246 -4.46 -10.97 -12.81
CA ALA A 246 -5.15 -11.38 -14.02
C ALA A 246 -4.51 -12.64 -14.63
N THR A 247 -3.18 -12.68 -14.76
CA THR A 247 -2.50 -13.82 -15.38
C THR A 247 -2.49 -15.03 -14.45
N ALA A 248 -2.40 -14.86 -13.13
CA ALA A 248 -2.45 -15.99 -12.19
C ALA A 248 -3.79 -16.76 -12.28
N ILE A 249 -4.90 -16.07 -12.56
CA ILE A 249 -6.22 -16.69 -12.70
C ILE A 249 -6.48 -17.19 -14.12
N PHE A 250 -6.17 -16.36 -15.12
CA PHE A 250 -6.63 -16.58 -16.50
C PHE A 250 -5.50 -16.89 -17.50
N GLY A 251 -4.24 -16.71 -17.12
CA GLY A 251 -3.09 -16.76 -18.04
C GLY A 251 -2.32 -18.09 -18.05
N ASP A 252 -2.57 -18.98 -17.09
CA ASP A 252 -1.86 -20.26 -17.04
C ASP A 252 -2.32 -21.22 -18.15
N CYS A 253 -1.34 -21.69 -18.93
CA CYS A 253 -1.53 -22.70 -19.96
C CYS A 253 -0.23 -23.49 -20.17
N PRO A 254 -0.07 -24.64 -19.49
CA PRO A 254 1.08 -25.52 -19.66
C PRO A 254 1.14 -26.11 -21.08
N SER A 255 2.35 -26.30 -21.61
CA SER A 255 2.55 -26.91 -22.95
C SER A 255 2.28 -28.42 -22.98
N ASP A 256 2.07 -29.06 -21.82
CA ASP A 256 1.98 -30.51 -21.67
C ASP A 256 0.58 -31.10 -21.97
N GLY A 257 -0.30 -30.34 -22.65
CA GLY A 257 -1.56 -30.85 -23.16
C GLY A 257 -2.71 -30.91 -22.15
N ASP A 258 -2.57 -30.31 -20.96
CA ASP A 258 -3.65 -30.20 -19.99
C ASP A 258 -4.59 -29.04 -20.36
N THR A 259 -5.64 -29.35 -21.13
CA THR A 259 -6.63 -28.37 -21.62
C THR A 259 -7.63 -27.92 -20.54
N GLY A 260 -7.45 -28.36 -19.29
CA GLY A 260 -8.35 -28.05 -18.18
C GLY A 260 -8.29 -26.59 -17.72
N ASN A 261 -7.13 -25.96 -17.83
CA ASN A 261 -6.89 -24.60 -17.33
C ASN A 261 -7.60 -23.55 -18.19
N ILE A 262 -8.09 -22.49 -17.55
CA ILE A 262 -8.87 -21.44 -18.22
C ILE A 262 -8.04 -20.77 -19.32
N GLY A 263 -6.74 -20.59 -19.10
CA GLY A 263 -5.82 -19.98 -20.08
C GLY A 263 -5.71 -20.72 -21.40
N CYS A 264 -5.85 -22.05 -21.41
CA CYS A 264 -5.78 -22.88 -22.61
C CYS A 264 -7.10 -22.97 -23.39
N LYS A 265 -8.22 -22.55 -22.80
CA LYS A 265 -9.53 -22.67 -23.44
C LYS A 265 -9.67 -21.64 -24.56
N GLN A 266 -10.29 -22.06 -25.66
CA GLN A 266 -10.69 -21.13 -26.72
C GLN A 266 -11.92 -20.35 -26.27
N MET A 267 -11.88 -19.04 -26.46
CA MET A 267 -13.02 -18.19 -26.10
C MET A 267 -14.17 -18.38 -27.09
N THR A 268 -15.38 -18.45 -26.55
CA THR A 268 -16.62 -18.45 -27.34
C THR A 268 -17.21 -17.04 -27.48
N ASN A 269 -18.03 -16.81 -28.51
CA ASN A 269 -18.71 -15.53 -28.77
C ASN A 269 -17.75 -14.33 -28.91
N VAL A 270 -16.63 -14.55 -29.59
CA VAL A 270 -15.62 -13.52 -29.82
C VAL A 270 -16.10 -12.53 -30.91
N PRO A 271 -15.93 -11.21 -30.72
CA PRO A 271 -16.24 -10.23 -31.75
C PRO A 271 -15.42 -10.41 -33.04
N PRO A 272 -15.92 -10.03 -34.23
CA PRO A 272 -15.22 -10.17 -35.52
C PRO A 272 -13.89 -9.41 -35.65
N THR A 273 -13.51 -8.63 -34.64
CA THR A 273 -12.26 -7.87 -34.60
C THR A 273 -11.07 -8.68 -34.10
N LEU A 274 -11.33 -9.85 -33.49
CA LEU A 274 -10.33 -10.76 -32.95
C LEU A 274 -10.26 -12.02 -33.80
N VAL A 275 -9.12 -12.71 -33.75
CA VAL A 275 -8.90 -13.96 -34.50
C VAL A 275 -9.81 -15.06 -33.95
N ASP A 276 -10.45 -15.81 -34.86
CA ASP A 276 -11.29 -16.95 -34.50
C ASP A 276 -10.46 -18.05 -33.80
N GLY A 277 -10.98 -18.58 -32.69
CA GLY A 277 -10.32 -19.64 -31.91
C GLY A 277 -9.17 -19.17 -31.02
N ILE A 278 -9.04 -17.85 -30.79
CA ILE A 278 -8.07 -17.29 -29.84
C ILE A 278 -8.24 -17.88 -28.43
N THR A 279 -7.12 -18.24 -27.81
CA THR A 279 -7.09 -18.74 -26.42
C THR A 279 -7.16 -17.59 -25.42
N VAL A 280 -7.61 -17.85 -24.20
CA VAL A 280 -7.64 -16.84 -23.13
C VAL A 280 -6.24 -16.28 -22.87
N LYS A 281 -5.20 -17.13 -22.84
CA LYS A 281 -3.81 -16.70 -22.71
C LYS A 281 -3.40 -15.72 -23.81
N GLU A 282 -3.62 -16.08 -25.07
CA GLU A 282 -3.25 -15.24 -26.21
C GLU A 282 -4.03 -13.91 -26.22
N TYR A 283 -5.27 -13.91 -25.74
CA TYR A 283 -6.06 -12.71 -25.57
C TYR A 283 -5.49 -11.76 -24.51
N LEU A 284 -5.03 -12.28 -23.36
CA LEU A 284 -4.33 -11.48 -22.34
C LEU A 284 -3.01 -10.90 -22.86
N ASP A 285 -2.24 -11.71 -23.56
CA ASP A 285 -0.93 -11.33 -24.11
C ASP A 285 -1.07 -10.22 -25.16
N THR A 286 -2.09 -10.29 -26.02
CA THR A 286 -2.26 -9.35 -27.15
C THR A 286 -3.04 -8.09 -26.79
N ARG A 287 -4.13 -8.19 -26.02
CA ARG A 287 -5.02 -7.05 -25.75
C ARG A 287 -4.65 -6.29 -24.49
N PHE A 288 -4.23 -7.00 -23.45
CA PHE A 288 -3.89 -6.42 -22.15
C PHE A 288 -2.38 -6.31 -21.92
N LEU A 289 -1.56 -6.91 -22.80
CA LEU A 289 -0.10 -6.97 -22.67
C LEU A 289 0.35 -7.63 -21.36
N MET A 290 -0.42 -8.61 -20.88
CA MET A 290 -0.20 -9.28 -19.59
C MET A 290 0.17 -10.74 -19.82
N LYS A 291 1.43 -11.09 -19.55
CA LYS A 291 1.96 -12.44 -19.75
C LYS A 291 2.13 -13.18 -18.43
N HIS A 292 1.73 -14.45 -18.42
CA HIS A 292 1.90 -15.34 -17.26
C HIS A 292 3.39 -15.54 -16.89
N ASP A 293 4.26 -15.67 -17.88
CA ASP A 293 5.71 -15.88 -17.67
C ASP A 293 6.40 -14.69 -16.99
N GLU A 294 5.75 -13.52 -16.96
CA GLU A 294 6.28 -12.29 -16.41
C GLU A 294 5.84 -12.04 -14.95
N ILE A 295 5.09 -12.95 -14.33
CA ILE A 295 4.62 -12.82 -12.93
C ILE A 295 5.78 -12.50 -11.97
N LEU A 296 6.89 -13.23 -12.03
CA LEU A 296 8.05 -13.00 -11.16
C LEU A 296 8.71 -11.64 -11.40
N ARG A 297 8.80 -11.21 -12.67
CA ARG A 297 9.32 -9.88 -13.03
C ARG A 297 8.41 -8.80 -12.46
N ASN A 298 7.10 -8.95 -12.61
CA ASN A 298 6.11 -8.00 -12.12
C ASN A 298 6.14 -7.90 -10.59
N PHE A 299 6.32 -9.02 -9.87
CA PHE A 299 6.55 -8.99 -8.42
C PHE A 299 7.81 -8.22 -8.05
N ALA A 300 8.93 -8.46 -8.74
CA ALA A 300 10.18 -7.77 -8.49
C ALA A 300 10.05 -6.25 -8.72
N VAL A 301 9.37 -5.84 -9.79
CA VAL A 301 9.09 -4.42 -10.08
C VAL A 301 8.20 -3.82 -8.98
N LEU A 302 7.12 -4.50 -8.59
CA LEU A 302 6.21 -4.03 -7.55
C LEU A 302 6.93 -3.85 -6.19
N ILE A 303 7.76 -4.82 -5.79
CA ILE A 303 8.60 -4.71 -4.58
C ILE A 303 9.58 -3.54 -4.71
N GLY A 304 10.22 -3.38 -5.88
CA GLY A 304 11.11 -2.25 -6.16
C GLY A 304 10.41 -0.90 -5.98
N ILE A 305 9.18 -0.76 -6.47
CA ILE A 305 8.37 0.46 -6.32
C ILE A 305 8.01 0.68 -4.84
N VAL A 306 7.58 -0.36 -4.11
CA VAL A 306 7.29 -0.27 -2.67
C VAL A 306 8.51 0.24 -1.91
N LEU A 307 9.69 -0.34 -2.16
CA LEU A 307 10.94 0.10 -1.54
C LEU A 307 11.30 1.53 -1.92
N PHE A 308 11.12 1.91 -3.19
CA PHE A 308 11.35 3.28 -3.65
C PHE A 308 10.47 4.28 -2.90
N VAL A 309 9.16 4.02 -2.80
CA VAL A 309 8.23 4.87 -2.04
C VAL A 309 8.65 4.96 -0.58
N ARG A 310 9.03 3.85 0.07
CA ARG A 310 9.53 3.86 1.46
C ARG A 310 10.81 4.69 1.61
N VAL A 311 11.77 4.56 0.71
CA VAL A 311 13.00 5.37 0.74
C VAL A 311 12.67 6.86 0.60
N MET A 312 11.76 7.22 -0.31
CA MET A 312 11.29 8.59 -0.48
C MET A 312 10.56 9.13 0.76
N SER A 313 9.76 8.30 1.43
CA SER A 313 9.15 8.64 2.74
C SER A 313 10.19 8.93 3.80
N LEU A 314 11.21 8.07 3.93
CA LEU A 314 12.29 8.27 4.90
C LEU A 314 13.08 9.56 4.64
N LEU A 315 13.42 9.84 3.37
CA LEU A 315 14.09 11.08 2.97
C LEU A 315 13.24 12.30 3.32
N THR A 316 11.95 12.24 3.03
CA THR A 316 11.01 13.32 3.33
C THR A 316 10.88 13.55 4.84
N MET A 317 10.75 12.49 5.64
CA MET A 317 10.73 12.54 7.11
C MET A 317 12.02 13.11 7.72
N ARG A 318 13.17 12.99 7.04
CA ARG A 318 14.45 13.56 7.49
C ARG A 318 14.63 15.01 7.06
N LEU A 319 14.31 15.34 5.81
CA LEU A 319 14.66 16.61 5.18
C LEU A 319 13.59 17.70 5.35
N LYS A 320 12.30 17.33 5.38
CA LYS A 320 11.20 18.30 5.48
C LYS A 320 10.65 18.40 6.90
N SER A 321 10.19 19.59 7.27
CA SER A 321 9.30 19.83 8.41
C SER A 321 8.48 21.08 8.16
N TYR A 322 7.17 20.97 8.37
CA TYR A 322 6.21 22.06 8.19
C TYR A 322 5.79 22.71 9.52
N GLN A 323 6.41 22.33 10.64
CA GLN A 323 6.13 22.97 11.93
C GLN A 323 6.72 24.39 11.93
N LYS A 324 5.86 25.40 12.08
CA LYS A 324 6.31 26.79 12.29
C LYS A 324 7.10 26.84 13.60
N LYS A 325 8.31 27.43 13.55
CA LYS A 325 9.14 27.72 14.72
C LYS A 325 8.51 28.80 15.57
#